data_AF-A0A964R2G3-F1
#
_entry.id   AF-A0A964R2G3-F1
#
_cell.length_a   1.000
_cell.length_b   1.000
_cell.length_c   1.000
_cell.angle_alpha   90.00
_cell.angle_beta   90.00
_cell.angle_gamma   90.00
#
_symmetry.space_group_name_H-M   'P 1'
#
loop_
_entity.id
_entity.type
_entity.pdbx_description
1 polymer ?
#
loop_
_entity_poly.entity_id
_entity_poly.type
_entity_poly.pdbx_seq_one_letter_code
_entity_poly.pdbx_strand_id
1 'polypeptide(L)'
;MKANQFSIGREPVRKPISFFIAAASLVGVLALTGCRTQNTECCPPTSAAAVAPAAKPTAAAAPATPAAPVVPAVPTTPAITYDPAKPETKRFSYIPKPYPVDERGFSPVDKALAKYYAREEIVKDDEEGALNPYVMAVIAGFPLDGSLPYHCAWKVREYDIYNGVTQDMWYKGMVVAKAYPDGSRCSYCCGYTFEVFVRAMRLRNIQKGLDPDDFNGMTFGDLFNALQFWYIEGTSDCERRAIESYGLGYGITVDDLEKVRPGDFLSYDTTAPGGHSCIFIEWQRDEQKKIVGIKYFSSNLSGSKGVGYGQGKFSDTNGGRGIIRKSLRLARVGAIKDYKPFNRAEIPQRNAYAPTQPDRVVYLPAPATTTSSGK
;
A
#
# COMPACT_ATOMS: atom_id res chain seq x y z
N MET A 1 74.19 -19.59 -12.30
CA MET A 1 73.16 -19.68 -13.34
C MET A 1 72.37 -18.37 -13.31
N LYS A 2 72.92 -17.31 -13.93
CA LYS A 2 72.48 -16.65 -15.17
C LYS A 2 71.04 -16.08 -15.10
N ALA A 3 71.01 -14.78 -14.81
CA ALA A 3 69.93 -13.85 -15.11
C ALA A 3 69.74 -13.70 -16.63
N ASN A 4 68.52 -13.42 -17.07
CA ASN A 4 68.23 -12.88 -18.39
C ASN A 4 67.34 -11.64 -18.25
N GLN A 5 67.93 -10.50 -18.60
CA GLN A 5 67.24 -9.29 -19.03
C GLN A 5 66.67 -9.51 -20.44
N PHE A 6 65.48 -8.99 -20.71
CA PHE A 6 65.13 -8.49 -22.05
C PHE A 6 64.25 -7.25 -21.92
N SER A 7 64.52 -6.30 -22.80
CA SER A 7 64.08 -4.92 -22.77
C SER A 7 63.27 -4.58 -24.04
N ILE A 8 62.44 -3.54 -23.92
CA ILE A 8 61.86 -2.63 -24.94
C ILE A 8 60.77 -3.17 -25.90
N GLY A 9 59.61 -2.49 -25.88
CA GLY A 9 58.60 -2.57 -26.94
C GLY A 9 57.43 -1.58 -26.80
N ARG A 10 57.61 -0.38 -27.36
CA ARG A 10 56.70 0.75 -27.67
C ARG A 10 55.16 0.59 -27.54
N GLU A 11 54.55 1.65 -27.00
CA GLU A 11 53.12 2.00 -27.08
C GLU A 11 52.59 2.21 -28.51
N PRO A 12 51.26 2.10 -28.68
CA PRO A 12 50.54 3.05 -29.53
C PRO A 12 49.44 3.81 -28.76
N VAL A 13 49.53 5.13 -28.92
CA VAL A 13 48.58 6.20 -28.56
C VAL A 13 47.14 5.83 -28.96
N ARG A 14 46.23 5.77 -27.98
CA ARG A 14 44.77 5.76 -28.22
C ARG A 14 44.19 7.16 -28.05
N LYS A 15 43.57 7.66 -29.12
CA LYS A 15 42.82 8.92 -29.18
C LYS A 15 41.56 8.85 -28.31
N PRO A 16 41.13 9.93 -27.63
CA PRO A 16 39.85 9.97 -26.96
C PRO A 16 38.72 10.18 -27.98
N ILE A 17 37.70 9.32 -27.92
CA ILE A 17 36.44 9.48 -28.65
C ILE A 17 35.51 10.30 -27.75
N SER A 18 35.26 11.55 -28.15
CA SER A 18 34.27 12.43 -27.52
C SER A 18 32.86 11.96 -27.88
N PHE A 19 32.11 11.44 -26.91
CA PHE A 19 30.66 11.24 -27.03
C PHE A 19 29.93 12.53 -26.64
N PHE A 20 29.35 13.21 -27.63
CA PHE A 20 28.30 14.19 -27.40
C PHE A 20 26.99 13.45 -27.08
N ILE A 21 26.49 13.58 -25.85
CA ILE A 21 25.12 13.19 -25.50
C ILE A 21 24.27 14.45 -25.52
N ALA A 22 23.40 14.55 -26.52
CA ALA A 22 22.35 15.55 -26.59
C ALA A 22 21.26 15.21 -25.55
N ALA A 23 21.05 16.11 -24.60
CA ALA A 23 19.94 16.03 -23.65
C ALA A 23 18.64 16.48 -24.33
N ALA A 24 17.78 15.52 -24.67
CA ALA A 24 16.40 15.81 -25.07
C ALA A 24 15.50 15.74 -23.82
N SER A 25 15.12 16.90 -23.31
CA SER A 25 14.17 17.06 -22.21
C SER A 25 12.75 16.76 -22.69
N LEU A 26 12.27 15.53 -22.48
CA LEU A 26 10.86 15.20 -22.68
C LEU A 26 10.06 15.53 -21.41
N VAL A 27 9.32 16.64 -21.43
CA VAL A 27 8.34 16.98 -20.39
C VAL A 27 7.10 16.11 -20.60
N GLY A 28 7.09 14.93 -19.97
CA GLY A 28 5.91 14.08 -19.89
C GLY A 28 4.96 14.55 -18.79
N VAL A 29 3.78 15.02 -19.17
CA VAL A 29 2.67 15.28 -18.23
C VAL A 29 2.12 13.92 -17.78
N LEU A 30 2.48 13.50 -16.56
CA LEU A 30 1.97 12.30 -15.91
C LEU A 30 0.57 12.59 -15.34
N ALA A 31 -0.46 11.99 -15.95
CA ALA A 31 -1.80 11.93 -15.38
C ALA A 31 -1.83 10.82 -14.31
N LEU A 32 -1.87 11.21 -13.04
CA LEU A 32 -2.09 10.29 -11.91
C LEU A 32 -3.60 10.02 -11.80
N THR A 33 -4.05 8.83 -12.21
CA THR A 33 -5.42 8.35 -11.96
C THR A 33 -5.44 7.59 -10.63
N GLY A 34 -5.75 8.29 -9.53
CA GLY A 34 -5.98 7.67 -8.22
C GLY A 34 -7.26 6.84 -8.16
N CYS A 35 -7.39 5.99 -7.13
CA CYS A 35 -8.63 5.28 -6.86
C CYS A 35 -9.70 6.31 -6.44
N ARG A 36 -10.75 6.47 -7.25
CA ARG A 36 -11.87 7.37 -6.95
C ARG A 36 -12.65 6.85 -5.74
N THR A 37 -12.42 7.42 -4.57
CA THR A 37 -13.39 7.41 -3.47
C THR A 37 -14.33 8.60 -3.69
N GLN A 38 -15.60 8.33 -3.99
CA GLN A 38 -16.61 9.38 -3.95
C GLN A 38 -16.91 9.69 -2.48
N ASN A 39 -16.49 10.88 -2.01
CA ASN A 39 -17.31 11.81 -1.22
C ASN A 39 -16.45 13.00 -0.74
N THR A 40 -16.76 14.20 -1.24
CA THR A 40 -16.31 15.47 -0.68
C THR A 40 -17.49 16.43 -0.67
N GLU A 41 -18.04 16.67 0.52
CA GLU A 41 -18.57 17.98 0.89
C GLU A 41 -18.05 18.30 2.29
N CYS A 42 -16.95 19.05 2.34
CA CYS A 42 -16.52 19.76 3.55
C CYS A 42 -16.44 21.25 3.19
N CYS A 43 -17.33 22.02 3.84
CA CYS A 43 -17.39 23.48 3.95
C CYS A 43 -18.01 24.28 2.77
N PRO A 44 -19.08 25.07 3.01
CA PRO A 44 -19.50 26.11 2.09
C PRO A 44 -18.56 27.33 2.18
N PRO A 45 -18.40 28.12 1.10
CA PRO A 45 -17.53 29.29 1.10
C PRO A 45 -18.18 30.49 1.80
N THR A 46 -17.51 31.05 2.80
CA THR A 46 -17.85 32.36 3.36
C THR A 46 -17.30 33.45 2.45
N SER A 47 -18.18 34.21 1.80
CA SER A 47 -17.85 35.42 1.06
C SER A 47 -17.56 36.59 2.01
N ALA A 48 -16.45 37.29 1.79
CA ALA A 48 -16.15 38.57 2.41
C ALA A 48 -16.83 39.72 1.63
N ALA A 49 -17.46 40.67 2.33
CA ALA A 49 -17.41 42.09 1.98
C ALA A 49 -18.01 43.03 3.06
N ALA A 50 -17.25 44.09 3.31
CA ALA A 50 -17.65 45.46 3.65
C ALA A 50 -17.98 45.86 5.11
N VAL A 51 -17.61 47.12 5.39
CA VAL A 51 -17.33 47.76 6.68
C VAL A 51 -18.36 48.87 6.96
N ALA A 52 -18.90 48.87 8.19
CA ALA A 52 -19.39 49.98 9.04
C ALA A 52 -20.61 50.85 8.59
N PRO A 53 -21.27 51.64 9.50
CA PRO A 53 -20.95 51.92 10.92
C PRO A 53 -22.10 51.81 11.96
N ALA A 54 -21.66 51.88 13.22
CA ALA A 54 -22.29 52.01 14.54
C ALA A 54 -23.74 52.49 14.72
N ALA A 55 -24.45 51.83 15.65
CA ALA A 55 -25.50 52.41 16.50
C ALA A 55 -25.52 51.79 17.92
N LYS A 56 -26.01 52.60 18.88
CA LYS A 56 -25.91 52.56 20.35
C LYS A 56 -26.56 51.37 21.10
N PRO A 57 -26.22 51.17 22.40
CA PRO A 57 -26.64 50.02 23.20
C PRO A 57 -28.00 50.25 23.90
N THR A 58 -28.81 49.20 24.04
CA THR A 58 -29.94 49.20 24.98
C THR A 58 -30.12 47.83 25.64
N ALA A 59 -30.13 47.91 26.98
CA ALA A 59 -30.87 47.17 28.00
C ALA A 59 -30.94 45.62 27.98
N ALA A 60 -30.64 45.09 29.17
CA ALA A 60 -30.69 43.70 29.57
C ALA A 60 -32.10 43.10 29.59
N ALA A 61 -32.20 41.81 29.28
CA ALA A 61 -33.31 40.94 29.64
C ALA A 61 -32.77 39.59 30.17
N ALA A 62 -33.54 39.02 31.09
CA ALA A 62 -33.25 37.95 32.06
C ALA A 62 -32.85 36.56 31.46
N PRO A 63 -32.29 35.64 32.28
CA PRO A 63 -31.66 34.42 31.77
C PRO A 63 -32.70 33.36 31.37
N ALA A 64 -32.56 32.82 30.16
CA ALA A 64 -33.30 31.66 29.69
C ALA A 64 -32.60 30.36 30.11
N THR A 65 -33.41 29.41 30.58
CA THR A 65 -33.10 28.02 30.95
C THR A 65 -32.27 27.31 29.85
N PRO A 66 -31.28 26.47 30.18
CA PRO A 66 -30.47 25.81 29.15
C PRO A 66 -31.29 24.74 28.41
N ALA A 67 -31.43 24.91 27.10
CA ALA A 67 -31.94 23.88 26.21
C ALA A 67 -30.94 22.72 26.11
N ALA A 68 -31.46 21.49 26.14
CA ALA A 68 -30.68 20.27 25.94
C ALA A 68 -29.93 20.29 24.59
N PRO A 69 -28.72 19.71 24.48
CA PRO A 69 -27.96 19.72 23.25
C PRO A 69 -28.69 18.92 22.17
N VAL A 70 -29.04 19.62 21.10
CA VAL A 70 -29.53 19.01 19.86
C VAL A 70 -28.38 18.20 19.27
N VAL A 71 -28.49 16.87 19.31
CA VAL A 71 -27.58 15.95 18.63
C VAL A 71 -27.75 16.19 17.12
N PRO A 72 -26.70 16.56 16.37
CA PRO A 72 -26.79 16.66 14.92
C PRO A 72 -27.12 15.29 14.33
N ALA A 73 -28.10 15.25 13.45
CA ALA A 73 -28.44 14.03 12.71
C ALA A 73 -27.21 13.51 11.96
N VAL A 74 -26.97 12.21 12.11
CA VAL A 74 -25.93 11.47 11.37
C VAL A 74 -26.16 11.69 9.86
N PRO A 75 -25.16 12.16 9.10
CA PRO A 75 -25.31 12.28 7.66
C PRO A 75 -25.47 10.89 7.05
N THR A 76 -26.67 10.60 6.56
CA THR A 76 -26.97 9.41 5.75
C THR A 76 -26.20 9.48 4.45
N THR A 77 -25.27 8.54 4.27
CA THR A 77 -24.59 8.27 3.00
C THR A 77 -25.65 8.07 1.89
N PRO A 78 -25.49 8.65 0.69
CA PRO A 78 -26.41 8.39 -0.41
C PRO A 78 -26.41 6.90 -0.73
N ALA A 79 -27.56 6.25 -0.50
CA ALA A 79 -27.80 4.88 -0.87
C ALA A 79 -27.68 4.76 -2.39
N ILE A 80 -26.76 3.93 -2.87
CA ILE A 80 -26.81 3.44 -4.24
C ILE A 80 -28.12 2.67 -4.37
N THR A 81 -29.02 3.13 -5.24
CA THR A 81 -30.33 2.52 -5.44
C THR A 81 -30.15 1.09 -5.94
N TYR A 82 -30.29 0.13 -5.03
CA TYR A 82 -30.43 -1.29 -5.35
C TYR A 82 -31.68 -1.46 -6.21
N ASP A 83 -31.54 -2.06 -7.39
CA ASP A 83 -32.67 -2.48 -8.22
C ASP A 83 -33.14 -3.87 -7.74
N PRO A 84 -34.24 -3.96 -6.97
CA PRO A 84 -34.72 -5.23 -6.44
C PRO A 84 -35.28 -6.15 -7.54
N ALA A 85 -35.47 -5.65 -8.77
CA ALA A 85 -35.91 -6.44 -9.92
C ALA A 85 -34.77 -7.21 -10.59
N LYS A 86 -33.51 -6.93 -10.24
CA LYS A 86 -32.33 -7.70 -10.68
C LYS A 86 -31.59 -8.27 -9.48
N PRO A 87 -32.12 -9.31 -8.82
CA PRO A 87 -31.33 -10.06 -7.87
C PRO A 87 -30.14 -10.66 -8.65
N GLU A 88 -28.93 -10.15 -8.40
CA GLU A 88 -27.71 -10.85 -8.80
C GLU A 88 -27.68 -12.18 -8.05
N THR A 89 -28.29 -13.17 -8.69
CA THR A 89 -28.58 -14.50 -8.20
C THR A 89 -27.31 -15.33 -8.28
N LYS A 90 -26.48 -15.21 -7.25
CA LYS A 90 -25.75 -16.28 -6.54
C LYS A 90 -24.61 -15.64 -5.76
N ARG A 91 -24.60 -15.85 -4.45
CA ARG A 91 -23.41 -15.64 -3.63
C ARG A 91 -22.33 -16.57 -4.18
N PHE A 92 -21.22 -16.03 -4.67
CA PHE A 92 -20.13 -16.85 -5.17
C PHE A 92 -19.55 -17.63 -4.00
N SER A 93 -19.68 -18.96 -4.04
CA SER A 93 -18.88 -19.84 -3.18
C SER A 93 -17.43 -19.67 -3.62
N TYR A 94 -16.62 -18.99 -2.81
CA TYR A 94 -15.18 -18.93 -3.03
C TYR A 94 -14.60 -20.31 -2.76
N ILE A 95 -14.30 -21.04 -3.83
CA ILE A 95 -13.42 -22.20 -3.77
C ILE A 95 -12.06 -21.66 -4.24
N PRO A 96 -11.05 -21.55 -3.35
CA PRO A 96 -9.71 -21.18 -3.77
C PRO A 96 -9.31 -22.11 -4.92
N LYS A 97 -9.15 -21.56 -6.12
CA LYS A 97 -8.55 -22.34 -7.19
C LYS A 97 -7.09 -22.54 -6.82
N PRO A 98 -6.53 -23.77 -6.93
CA PRO A 98 -5.10 -23.96 -6.88
C PRO A 98 -4.48 -22.97 -7.88
N TYR A 99 -3.70 -22.02 -7.36
CA TYR A 99 -3.09 -21.00 -8.19
C TYR A 99 -2.23 -21.69 -9.26
N PRO A 100 -2.10 -21.12 -10.47
CA PRO A 100 -0.99 -21.44 -11.36
C PRO A 100 0.28 -20.91 -10.71
N VAL A 101 0.72 -21.63 -9.69
CA VAL A 101 2.09 -21.68 -9.26
C VAL A 101 2.94 -22.11 -10.45
N ASP A 102 4.23 -21.76 -10.47
CA ASP A 102 5.13 -22.51 -11.35
C ASP A 102 5.02 -24.02 -11.03
N GLU A 103 5.63 -24.89 -11.84
CA GLU A 103 5.60 -26.35 -11.66
C GLU A 103 6.02 -26.82 -10.24
N ARG A 104 6.48 -25.90 -9.37
CA ARG A 104 6.98 -26.12 -8.01
C ARG A 104 6.17 -25.44 -6.90
N GLY A 105 5.09 -24.71 -7.17
CA GLY A 105 4.30 -24.10 -6.07
C GLY A 105 4.54 -22.62 -5.78
N PHE A 106 5.38 -21.92 -6.55
CA PHE A 106 5.81 -20.55 -6.19
C PHE A 106 5.17 -19.45 -7.05
N SER A 107 4.85 -18.31 -6.43
CA SER A 107 4.73 -17.04 -7.15
C SER A 107 6.11 -16.50 -7.53
N PRO A 108 6.22 -15.58 -8.52
CA PRO A 108 7.48 -14.93 -8.85
C PRO A 108 8.18 -14.32 -7.63
N VAL A 109 7.39 -13.73 -6.73
CA VAL A 109 7.88 -13.13 -5.48
C VAL A 109 8.38 -14.20 -4.52
N ASP A 110 7.63 -15.29 -4.31
CA ASP A 110 8.09 -16.37 -3.41
C ASP A 110 9.34 -17.07 -3.96
N LYS A 111 9.45 -17.19 -5.28
CA LYS A 111 10.66 -17.69 -5.94
C LYS A 111 11.84 -16.75 -5.70
N ALA A 112 11.64 -15.44 -5.81
CA ALA A 112 12.68 -14.45 -5.51
C ALA A 112 13.07 -14.45 -4.02
N LEU A 113 12.12 -14.71 -3.13
CA LEU A 113 12.33 -14.74 -1.67
C LEU A 113 12.73 -16.13 -1.13
N ALA A 114 12.83 -17.16 -1.97
CA ALA A 114 13.03 -18.55 -1.52
C ALA A 114 14.27 -18.71 -0.62
N LYS A 115 15.40 -18.11 -1.02
CA LYS A 115 16.64 -18.13 -0.23
C LYS A 115 16.53 -17.37 1.08
N TYR A 116 15.77 -16.27 1.08
CA TYR A 116 15.51 -15.49 2.29
C TYR A 116 14.66 -16.27 3.30
N TYR A 117 13.64 -17.00 2.83
CA TYR A 117 12.83 -17.88 3.67
C TYR A 117 13.59 -19.12 4.15
N ALA A 118 14.49 -19.66 3.32
CA ALA A 118 15.39 -20.74 3.70
C ALA A 118 16.53 -20.28 4.65
N ARG A 119 16.62 -18.97 4.94
CA ARG A 119 17.69 -18.34 5.73
C ARG A 119 19.09 -18.56 5.17
N GLU A 120 19.19 -18.85 3.87
CA GLU A 120 20.45 -18.87 3.11
C GLU A 120 20.94 -17.44 2.84
N GLU A 121 20.00 -16.51 2.66
CA GLU A 121 20.24 -15.08 2.58
C GLU A 121 19.55 -14.37 3.76
N ILE A 122 20.28 -13.55 4.50
CA ILE A 122 19.76 -12.85 5.68
C ILE A 122 19.60 -11.38 5.34
N VAL A 123 18.39 -10.85 5.57
CA VAL A 123 18.15 -9.41 5.49
C VAL A 123 18.85 -8.77 6.68
N LYS A 124 19.73 -7.80 6.41
CA LYS A 124 20.40 -7.03 7.45
C LYS A 124 19.40 -6.05 8.06
N ASP A 125 19.24 -6.08 9.38
CA ASP A 125 18.46 -5.07 10.11
C ASP A 125 19.06 -3.68 9.93
N ASP A 126 18.20 -2.67 9.98
CA ASP A 126 18.65 -1.30 10.19
C ASP A 126 18.95 -1.05 11.68
N GLU A 127 19.47 0.15 12.00
CA GLU A 127 19.84 0.49 13.39
C GLU A 127 18.65 0.46 14.35
N GLU A 128 17.45 0.71 13.84
CA GLU A 128 16.21 0.71 14.62
C GLU A 128 15.71 -0.72 14.87
N GLY A 129 16.02 -1.66 13.97
CA GLY A 129 15.40 -2.99 13.91
C GLY A 129 14.01 -2.95 13.27
N ALA A 130 13.72 -1.92 12.46
CA ALA A 130 12.43 -1.72 11.82
C ALA A 130 12.18 -2.74 10.69
N LEU A 131 10.94 -2.82 10.24
CA LEU A 131 10.56 -3.72 9.14
C LEU A 131 11.12 -3.28 7.78
N ASN A 132 11.57 -2.03 7.65
CA ASN A 132 11.97 -1.40 6.39
C ASN A 132 12.90 -2.25 5.51
N PRO A 133 14.01 -2.85 6.00
CA PRO A 133 14.87 -3.68 5.16
C PRO A 133 14.14 -4.91 4.57
N TYR A 134 13.22 -5.49 5.34
CA TYR A 134 12.41 -6.62 4.89
C TYR A 134 11.37 -6.21 3.85
N VAL A 135 10.75 -5.02 4.02
CA VAL A 135 9.88 -4.42 3.00
C VAL A 135 10.67 -4.23 1.70
N MET A 136 11.88 -3.68 1.78
CA MET A 136 12.74 -3.45 0.61
C MET A 136 13.13 -4.76 -0.09
N ALA A 137 13.43 -5.83 0.67
CA ALA A 137 13.69 -7.15 0.11
C ALA A 137 12.46 -7.73 -0.62
N VAL A 138 11.27 -7.57 -0.04
CA VAL A 138 10.01 -8.05 -0.62
C VAL A 138 9.69 -7.32 -1.93
N ILE A 139 9.75 -5.98 -1.97
CA ILE A 139 9.42 -5.24 -3.20
C ILE A 139 10.42 -5.54 -4.34
N ALA A 140 11.69 -5.83 -4.01
CA ALA A 140 12.70 -6.23 -4.98
C ALA A 140 12.41 -7.58 -5.64
N GLY A 141 11.58 -8.43 -5.02
CA GLY A 141 11.14 -9.71 -5.58
C GLY A 141 9.98 -9.62 -6.57
N PHE A 142 9.33 -8.46 -6.70
CA PHE A 142 8.23 -8.29 -7.64
C PHE A 142 8.75 -8.05 -9.08
N PRO A 143 8.19 -8.75 -10.08
CA PRO A 143 8.54 -8.51 -11.48
C PRO A 143 8.08 -7.12 -11.93
N LEU A 144 8.93 -6.47 -12.74
CA LEU A 144 8.68 -5.14 -13.32
C LEU A 144 8.35 -5.21 -14.82
N ASP A 145 8.10 -6.41 -15.33
CA ASP A 145 7.87 -6.71 -16.75
C ASP A 145 6.40 -6.53 -17.19
N GLY A 146 5.52 -6.06 -16.29
CA GLY A 146 4.10 -5.87 -16.55
C GLY A 146 3.26 -7.14 -16.39
N SER A 147 3.83 -8.26 -15.92
CA SER A 147 3.11 -9.52 -15.66
C SER A 147 2.11 -9.46 -14.50
N LEU A 148 2.14 -8.39 -13.71
CA LEU A 148 1.24 -8.15 -12.58
C LEU A 148 0.34 -6.95 -12.86
N PRO A 149 -0.77 -7.13 -13.61
CA PRO A 149 -1.59 -6.03 -14.08
C PRO A 149 -2.31 -5.30 -12.94
N TYR A 150 -2.70 -4.06 -13.20
CA TYR A 150 -3.57 -3.31 -12.31
C TYR A 150 -5.03 -3.66 -12.57
N HIS A 151 -5.78 -3.92 -11.50
CA HIS A 151 -7.23 -4.10 -11.57
C HIS A 151 -7.87 -3.59 -10.29
N CYS A 152 -8.66 -2.53 -10.40
CA CYS A 152 -9.46 -1.97 -9.32
C CYS A 152 -10.83 -1.61 -9.91
N ALA A 153 -11.75 -2.58 -9.92
CA ALA A 153 -13.15 -2.29 -10.18
C ALA A 153 -13.88 -2.22 -8.84
N TRP A 154 -14.65 -1.14 -8.63
CA TRP A 154 -15.52 -0.96 -7.46
C TRP A 154 -16.91 -1.54 -7.74
N LYS A 155 -16.96 -2.73 -8.37
CA LYS A 155 -18.24 -3.40 -8.57
C LYS A 155 -18.67 -3.98 -7.23
N VAL A 156 -19.95 -3.84 -6.91
CA VAL A 156 -20.53 -4.38 -5.67
C VAL A 156 -20.18 -5.88 -5.59
N ARG A 157 -19.65 -6.33 -4.44
CA ARG A 157 -19.19 -7.71 -4.14
C ARG A 157 -17.85 -8.16 -4.72
N GLU A 158 -17.12 -7.32 -5.45
CA GLU A 158 -15.78 -7.73 -5.91
C GLU A 158 -14.81 -7.95 -4.73
N TYR A 159 -14.96 -7.18 -3.66
CA TYR A 159 -14.25 -7.38 -2.39
C TYR A 159 -14.53 -8.72 -1.72
N ASP A 160 -15.70 -9.34 -1.97
CA ASP A 160 -16.02 -10.67 -1.46
C ASP A 160 -15.22 -11.77 -2.15
N ILE A 161 -14.59 -11.49 -3.29
CA ILE A 161 -13.83 -12.47 -4.07
C ILE A 161 -12.38 -12.06 -4.33
N TYR A 162 -12.03 -10.79 -4.12
CA TYR A 162 -10.71 -10.24 -4.43
C TYR A 162 -10.39 -9.02 -3.56
N ASN A 163 -9.20 -9.02 -2.99
CA ASN A 163 -8.72 -7.98 -2.10
C ASN A 163 -7.48 -7.27 -2.68
N GLY A 164 -7.28 -7.18 -3.99
CA GLY A 164 -6.18 -6.34 -4.51
C GLY A 164 -4.77 -6.89 -4.33
N VAL A 165 -4.63 -8.12 -3.84
CA VAL A 165 -3.36 -8.84 -3.67
C VAL A 165 -3.08 -9.70 -4.91
N THR A 166 -1.81 -9.94 -5.20
CA THR A 166 -1.35 -10.73 -6.36
C THR A 166 -1.42 -12.24 -6.11
N GLN A 167 -1.44 -12.65 -4.85
CA GLN A 167 -1.72 -14.01 -4.40
C GLN A 167 -2.48 -14.00 -3.07
N ASP A 168 -3.12 -15.12 -2.71
CA ASP A 168 -3.78 -15.22 -1.42
C ASP A 168 -2.81 -15.00 -0.27
N MET A 169 -3.14 -14.06 0.60
CA MET A 169 -2.44 -13.86 1.85
C MET A 169 -3.04 -14.78 2.89
N TRP A 170 -2.24 -15.71 3.36
CA TRP A 170 -2.60 -16.59 4.48
C TRP A 170 -2.20 -15.93 5.78
N TYR A 171 -2.88 -16.28 6.87
CA TYR A 171 -2.51 -15.93 8.23
C TYR A 171 -3.17 -16.90 9.21
N LYS A 172 -2.37 -17.56 10.04
CA LYS A 172 -2.80 -18.59 11.00
C LYS A 172 -3.69 -19.66 10.37
N GLY A 173 -3.30 -20.11 9.17
CA GLY A 173 -4.02 -21.16 8.43
C GLY A 173 -5.29 -20.72 7.71
N MET A 174 -5.61 -19.43 7.68
CA MET A 174 -6.80 -18.87 7.02
C MET A 174 -6.41 -17.83 5.96
N VAL A 175 -7.22 -17.67 4.90
CA VAL A 175 -6.98 -16.63 3.88
C VAL A 175 -7.47 -15.28 4.39
N VAL A 176 -6.57 -14.35 4.68
CA VAL A 176 -6.90 -12.99 5.16
C VAL A 176 -7.17 -12.02 4.01
N ALA A 177 -6.52 -12.20 2.86
CA ALA A 177 -6.77 -11.42 1.64
C ALA A 177 -6.70 -12.32 0.41
N LYS A 178 -7.67 -12.21 -0.48
CA LYS A 178 -7.84 -13.08 -1.66
C LYS A 178 -7.26 -12.43 -2.91
N ALA A 179 -6.48 -13.19 -3.68
CA ALA A 179 -6.12 -12.75 -5.03
C ALA A 179 -7.26 -12.99 -6.02
N TYR A 180 -7.12 -12.39 -7.20
CA TYR A 180 -8.18 -12.43 -8.19
C TYR A 180 -8.36 -13.86 -8.76
N PRO A 181 -9.61 -14.38 -8.83
CA PRO A 181 -9.86 -15.82 -9.03
C PRO A 181 -9.60 -16.35 -10.45
N ASP A 182 -9.27 -15.49 -11.41
CA ASP A 182 -8.94 -15.88 -12.78
C ASP A 182 -7.45 -16.20 -13.00
N GLY A 183 -6.62 -16.02 -11.98
CA GLY A 183 -5.17 -16.27 -12.05
C GLY A 183 -4.35 -15.15 -12.71
N SER A 184 -4.96 -14.02 -13.07
CA SER A 184 -4.28 -12.85 -13.65
C SER A 184 -3.25 -12.21 -12.72
N ARG A 185 -3.32 -12.49 -11.41
CA ARG A 185 -2.47 -11.88 -10.37
C ARG A 185 -2.53 -10.36 -10.41
N CYS A 186 -3.68 -9.83 -10.83
CA CYS A 186 -3.89 -8.41 -10.81
C CYS A 186 -3.90 -7.88 -9.37
N SER A 187 -3.55 -6.62 -9.20
CA SER A 187 -3.51 -5.96 -7.89
C SER A 187 -4.07 -4.54 -7.95
N TYR A 188 -4.35 -3.96 -6.79
CA TYR A 188 -4.54 -2.53 -6.65
C TYR A 188 -3.79 -2.00 -5.42
N CYS A 189 -3.65 -0.68 -5.32
CA CYS A 189 -2.65 -0.05 -4.46
C CYS A 189 -2.70 -0.49 -2.99
N CYS A 190 -3.85 -0.42 -2.30
CA CYS A 190 -3.95 -0.80 -0.89
C CYS A 190 -3.84 -2.31 -0.65
N GLY A 191 -4.34 -3.16 -1.55
CA GLY A 191 -4.14 -4.60 -1.44
C GLY A 191 -2.69 -5.01 -1.65
N TYR A 192 -2.05 -4.42 -2.67
CA TYR A 192 -0.63 -4.63 -2.93
C TYR A 192 0.25 -4.26 -1.74
N THR A 193 0.06 -3.08 -1.13
CA THR A 193 0.87 -2.67 0.02
C THR A 193 0.58 -3.51 1.26
N PHE A 194 -0.66 -4.00 1.43
CA PHE A 194 -0.98 -4.96 2.49
C PHE A 194 -0.27 -6.31 2.28
N GLU A 195 -0.22 -6.82 1.05
CA GLU A 195 0.56 -8.02 0.72
C GLU A 195 2.05 -7.83 1.04
N VAL A 196 2.63 -6.68 0.69
CA VAL A 196 4.02 -6.35 1.04
C VAL A 196 4.21 -6.36 2.55
N PHE A 197 3.29 -5.77 3.31
CA PHE A 197 3.29 -5.80 4.77
C PHE A 197 3.29 -7.22 5.33
N VAL A 198 2.34 -8.07 4.92
CA VAL A 198 2.22 -9.46 5.41
C VAL A 198 3.48 -10.28 5.08
N ARG A 199 3.99 -10.17 3.85
CA ARG A 199 5.20 -10.88 3.43
C ARG A 199 6.44 -10.42 4.20
N ALA A 200 6.61 -9.11 4.40
CA ALA A 200 7.75 -8.56 5.12
C ALA A 200 7.72 -8.99 6.60
N MET A 201 6.55 -8.94 7.24
CA MET A 201 6.36 -9.40 8.62
C MET A 201 6.75 -10.87 8.77
N ARG A 202 6.23 -11.74 7.88
CA ARG A 202 6.57 -13.18 7.84
C ARG A 202 8.05 -13.41 7.64
N LEU A 203 8.65 -12.73 6.67
CA LEU A 203 10.06 -12.89 6.37
C LEU A 203 10.93 -12.50 7.58
N ARG A 204 10.64 -11.36 8.22
CA ARG A 204 11.32 -10.96 9.46
C ARG A 204 11.17 -12.02 10.53
N ASN A 205 9.94 -12.46 10.80
CA ASN A 205 9.68 -13.43 11.86
C ASN A 205 10.43 -14.75 11.63
N ILE A 206 10.42 -15.28 10.40
CA ILE A 206 11.20 -16.48 10.02
C ILE A 206 12.69 -16.28 10.33
N GLN A 207 13.27 -15.14 9.94
CA GLN A 207 14.69 -14.88 10.15
C GLN A 207 15.04 -14.63 11.63
N LYS A 208 14.07 -14.17 12.45
CA LYS A 208 14.21 -14.03 13.91
C LYS A 208 13.86 -15.30 14.68
N GLY A 209 13.47 -16.39 14.01
CA GLY A 209 13.08 -17.64 14.66
C GLY A 209 11.75 -17.54 15.42
N LEU A 210 10.87 -16.63 15.01
CA LEU A 210 9.50 -16.49 15.50
C LEU A 210 8.53 -17.26 14.59
N ASP A 211 7.32 -17.47 15.09
CA ASP A 211 6.22 -17.93 14.23
C ASP A 211 6.01 -16.90 13.10
N PRO A 212 5.97 -17.33 11.82
CA PRO A 212 5.79 -16.42 10.68
C PRO A 212 4.54 -15.54 10.81
N ASP A 213 3.50 -16.01 11.50
CA ASP A 213 2.22 -15.33 11.69
C ASP A 213 2.09 -14.69 13.10
N ASP A 214 3.18 -14.55 13.86
CA ASP A 214 3.15 -13.76 15.10
C ASP A 214 3.27 -12.25 14.81
N PHE A 215 2.13 -11.60 14.63
CA PHE A 215 2.03 -10.16 14.46
C PHE A 215 1.57 -9.53 15.77
N ASN A 216 2.44 -9.52 16.78
CA ASN A 216 2.13 -8.94 18.10
C ASN A 216 0.92 -9.59 18.79
N GLY A 217 0.74 -10.91 18.65
CA GLY A 217 -0.41 -11.61 19.25
C GLY A 217 -1.77 -11.32 18.57
N MET A 218 -1.79 -10.71 17.39
CA MET A 218 -3.00 -10.57 16.58
C MET A 218 -3.64 -11.93 16.27
N THR A 219 -4.96 -11.99 16.32
CA THR A 219 -5.77 -13.10 15.80
C THR A 219 -6.03 -12.89 14.32
N PHE A 220 -6.61 -13.89 13.65
CA PHE A 220 -7.11 -13.71 12.29
C PHE A 220 -8.09 -12.52 12.19
N GLY A 221 -9.03 -12.40 13.13
CA GLY A 221 -10.00 -11.31 13.15
C GLY A 221 -9.33 -9.93 13.29
N ASP A 222 -8.25 -9.85 14.08
CA ASP A 222 -7.50 -8.60 14.23
C ASP A 222 -6.80 -8.20 12.93
N LEU A 223 -6.13 -9.13 12.26
CA LEU A 223 -5.45 -8.83 10.98
C LEU A 223 -6.45 -8.54 9.87
N PHE A 224 -7.58 -9.23 9.85
CA PHE A 224 -8.67 -8.96 8.92
C PHE A 224 -9.33 -7.60 9.18
N ASN A 225 -9.44 -7.16 10.43
CA ASN A 225 -9.89 -5.81 10.74
C ASN A 225 -8.82 -4.75 10.37
N ALA A 226 -7.53 -5.05 10.56
CA ALA A 226 -6.42 -4.21 10.12
C ALA A 226 -6.41 -4.00 8.60
N LEU A 227 -6.71 -5.03 7.82
CA LEU A 227 -6.92 -4.97 6.36
C LEU A 227 -7.97 -3.91 6.00
N GLN A 228 -9.08 -3.88 6.71
CA GLN A 228 -10.17 -2.92 6.44
C GLN A 228 -9.77 -1.47 6.76
N PHE A 229 -8.92 -1.23 7.77
CA PHE A 229 -8.30 0.09 7.95
C PHE A 229 -7.36 0.44 6.80
N TRP A 230 -6.58 -0.54 6.33
CA TRP A 230 -5.69 -0.37 5.19
C TRP A 230 -6.44 0.05 3.92
N TYR A 231 -7.73 -0.35 3.79
CA TYR A 231 -8.56 -0.12 2.60
C TYR A 231 -9.44 1.12 2.71
N ILE A 232 -9.31 1.88 3.80
CA ILE A 232 -10.03 3.14 4.02
C ILE A 232 -11.56 2.92 4.07
N GLU A 233 -12.01 1.86 4.74
CA GLU A 233 -13.45 1.56 4.89
C GLU A 233 -14.18 2.56 5.78
N GLY A 234 -13.46 3.21 6.70
CA GLY A 234 -13.98 4.22 7.62
C GLY A 234 -13.27 5.56 7.52
N THR A 235 -13.86 6.57 8.17
CA THR A 235 -13.24 7.89 8.28
C THR A 235 -11.88 7.79 8.98
N SER A 236 -10.87 8.42 8.37
CA SER A 236 -9.47 8.45 8.85
C SER A 236 -8.74 7.09 8.83
N ASP A 237 -9.31 6.08 8.19
CA ASP A 237 -8.64 4.80 8.00
C ASP A 237 -7.47 4.92 7.03
N CYS A 238 -6.40 4.21 7.33
CA CYS A 238 -5.19 4.09 6.53
C CYS A 238 -4.26 3.03 7.13
N GLU A 239 -3.16 2.76 6.44
CA GLU A 239 -2.07 1.87 6.84
C GLU A 239 -1.47 2.32 8.18
N ARG A 240 -1.27 3.63 8.33
CA ARG A 240 -0.79 4.22 9.58
C ARG A 240 -1.71 3.87 10.74
N ARG A 241 -3.03 4.02 10.56
CA ARG A 241 -4.01 3.70 11.59
C ARG A 241 -3.93 2.23 11.97
N ALA A 242 -3.79 1.32 11.00
CA ALA A 242 -3.61 -0.11 11.27
C ALA A 242 -2.35 -0.38 12.09
N ILE A 243 -1.20 0.15 11.67
CA ILE A 243 0.08 -0.06 12.34
C ILE A 243 0.05 0.47 13.78
N GLU A 244 -0.48 1.67 14.00
CA GLU A 244 -0.57 2.30 15.33
C GLU A 244 -1.59 1.56 16.22
N SER A 245 -2.77 1.21 15.70
CA SER A 245 -3.86 0.61 16.49
C SER A 245 -3.49 -0.77 17.05
N TYR A 246 -2.73 -1.57 16.29
CA TYR A 246 -2.28 -2.90 16.71
C TYR A 246 -0.89 -2.91 17.37
N GLY A 247 -0.38 -1.73 17.74
CA GLY A 247 0.87 -1.59 18.49
C GLY A 247 2.12 -2.08 17.75
N LEU A 248 2.06 -2.11 16.41
CA LEU A 248 3.15 -2.61 15.55
C LEU A 248 4.21 -1.56 15.24
N GLY A 249 3.92 -0.29 15.53
CA GLY A 249 4.81 0.80 15.18
C GLY A 249 4.18 2.16 15.41
N TYR A 250 4.60 3.14 14.61
CA TYR A 250 4.23 4.54 14.80
C TYR A 250 4.09 5.28 13.48
N GLY A 251 3.24 6.31 13.48
CA GLY A 251 3.11 7.23 12.36
C GLY A 251 4.17 8.32 12.37
N ILE A 252 4.57 8.74 11.17
CA ILE A 252 5.48 9.87 10.97
C ILE A 252 4.65 11.07 10.54
N THR A 253 4.88 12.23 11.16
CA THR A 253 4.14 13.46 10.86
C THR A 253 4.69 14.14 9.61
N VAL A 254 3.85 14.95 8.95
CA VAL A 254 4.27 15.75 7.78
C VAL A 254 5.26 16.86 8.12
N ASP A 255 5.45 17.16 9.40
CA ASP A 255 6.46 18.11 9.88
C ASP A 255 7.84 17.45 10.05
N ASP A 256 7.88 16.10 10.05
CA ASP A 256 9.07 15.27 10.29
C ASP A 256 9.45 14.43 9.06
N LEU A 257 9.25 14.94 7.83
CA LEU A 257 9.49 14.17 6.60
C LEU A 257 10.92 13.63 6.47
N GLU A 258 11.90 14.29 7.08
CA GLU A 258 13.30 13.83 7.10
C GLU A 258 13.51 12.52 7.88
N LYS A 259 12.55 12.11 8.73
CA LYS A 259 12.59 10.83 9.44
C LYS A 259 12.11 9.65 8.59
N VAL A 260 11.46 9.91 7.46
CA VAL A 260 10.93 8.88 6.57
C VAL A 260 12.07 8.17 5.86
N ARG A 261 11.97 6.84 5.77
CA ARG A 261 12.99 5.95 5.21
C ARG A 261 12.40 5.05 4.14
N PRO A 262 13.21 4.58 3.18
CA PRO A 262 12.79 3.55 2.22
C PRO A 262 12.13 2.37 2.94
N GLY A 263 10.98 1.91 2.45
CA GLY A 263 10.22 0.82 3.07
C GLY A 263 9.14 1.26 4.08
N ASP A 264 9.04 2.56 4.41
CA ASP A 264 7.90 3.06 5.19
C ASP A 264 6.61 2.93 4.36
N PHE A 265 5.51 2.61 5.04
CA PHE A 265 4.18 2.57 4.43
C PHE A 265 3.61 3.97 4.35
N LEU A 266 3.01 4.30 3.21
CA LEU A 266 2.53 5.63 2.90
C LEU A 266 1.19 5.55 2.16
N SER A 267 0.26 6.43 2.50
CA SER A 267 -0.80 6.80 1.57
C SER A 267 -0.94 8.32 1.44
N TYR A 268 -1.51 8.74 0.32
CA TYR A 268 -1.72 10.15 0.01
C TYR A 268 -2.97 10.38 -0.82
N ASP A 269 -3.44 11.63 -0.78
CA ASP A 269 -4.50 12.13 -1.66
C ASP A 269 -3.91 13.02 -2.74
N THR A 270 -4.55 13.06 -3.90
CA THR A 270 -4.18 13.98 -4.99
C THR A 270 -5.19 15.13 -5.11
N THR A 271 -4.78 16.20 -5.79
CA THR A 271 -5.67 17.33 -6.10
C THR A 271 -6.80 16.93 -7.05
N ALA A 272 -6.56 15.97 -7.93
CA ALA A 272 -7.63 15.24 -8.59
C ALA A 272 -8.21 14.23 -7.58
N PRO A 273 -9.55 14.06 -7.49
CA PRO A 273 -10.14 13.14 -6.53
C PRO A 273 -9.57 11.73 -6.65
N GLY A 274 -8.92 11.28 -5.57
CA GLY A 274 -8.41 9.93 -5.44
C GLY A 274 -7.33 9.79 -4.38
N GLY A 275 -7.29 8.61 -3.78
CA GLY A 275 -6.24 8.18 -2.86
C GLY A 275 -5.29 7.19 -3.52
N HIS A 276 -4.10 7.06 -2.94
CA HIS A 276 -3.13 6.05 -3.34
C HIS A 276 -2.34 5.55 -2.13
N SER A 277 -2.20 4.23 -2.02
CA SER A 277 -1.32 3.56 -1.07
C SER A 277 -0.02 3.17 -1.76
N CYS A 278 1.12 3.33 -1.12
CA CYS A 278 2.43 3.00 -1.66
C CYS A 278 3.47 2.72 -0.58
N ILE A 279 4.61 2.18 -1.01
CA ILE A 279 5.82 2.03 -0.21
C ILE A 279 6.74 3.20 -0.56
N PHE A 280 7.20 3.94 0.45
CA PHE A 280 8.12 5.05 0.24
C PHE A 280 9.48 4.53 -0.25
N ILE A 281 10.08 5.20 -1.25
CA ILE A 281 11.42 4.91 -1.74
C ILE A 281 12.36 6.07 -1.44
N GLU A 282 12.05 7.27 -1.91
CA GLU A 282 12.86 8.45 -1.63
C GLU A 282 12.10 9.76 -1.85
N TRP A 283 12.58 10.83 -1.25
CA TRP A 283 12.11 12.19 -1.51
C TRP A 283 12.70 12.72 -2.80
N GLN A 284 11.86 13.32 -3.64
CA GLN A 284 12.34 14.18 -4.73
C GLN A 284 12.69 15.55 -4.16
N ARG A 285 13.86 16.08 -4.52
CA ARG A 285 14.34 17.39 -4.06
C ARG A 285 14.71 18.30 -5.21
N ASP A 286 14.51 19.60 -5.01
CA ASP A 286 15.02 20.64 -5.91
C ASP A 286 16.50 20.96 -5.66
N GLU A 287 17.02 21.94 -6.40
CA GLU A 287 18.41 22.41 -6.30
C GLU A 287 18.74 22.95 -4.90
N GLN A 288 17.75 23.52 -4.22
CA GLN A 288 17.83 24.03 -2.85
C GLN A 288 17.66 22.93 -1.78
N LYS A 289 17.63 21.64 -2.19
CA LYS A 289 17.44 20.47 -1.33
C LYS A 289 16.07 20.41 -0.64
N LYS A 290 15.10 21.23 -1.04
CA LYS A 290 13.74 21.19 -0.51
C LYS A 290 13.00 19.98 -1.08
N ILE A 291 12.22 19.31 -0.24
CA ILE A 291 11.36 18.20 -0.66
C ILE A 291 10.22 18.74 -1.56
N VAL A 292 10.19 18.31 -2.82
CA VAL A 292 9.20 18.72 -3.83
C VAL A 292 8.32 17.57 -4.34
N GLY A 293 8.57 16.34 -3.89
CA GLY A 293 7.80 15.18 -4.31
C GLY A 293 8.30 13.88 -3.71
N ILE A 294 7.77 12.78 -4.20
CA ILE A 294 8.12 11.42 -3.76
C ILE A 294 8.39 10.51 -4.94
N LYS A 295 9.31 9.58 -4.75
CA LYS A 295 9.37 8.30 -5.47
C LYS A 295 8.88 7.21 -4.53
N TYR A 296 8.12 6.28 -5.08
CA TYR A 296 7.45 5.24 -4.32
C TYR A 296 7.33 3.96 -5.14
N PHE A 297 6.99 2.86 -4.48
CA PHE A 297 6.66 1.59 -5.12
C PHE A 297 5.20 1.24 -4.85
N SER A 298 4.43 0.89 -5.88
CA SER A 298 3.01 0.52 -5.71
C SER A 298 2.47 -0.21 -6.95
N SER A 299 1.17 -0.53 -6.90
CA SER A 299 0.34 -0.88 -8.05
C SER A 299 -0.52 0.31 -8.47
N ASN A 300 -0.94 0.40 -9.74
CA ASN A 300 -1.60 1.56 -10.38
C ASN A 300 -0.66 2.72 -10.76
N LEU A 301 0.47 2.42 -11.40
CA LEU A 301 1.32 3.48 -11.92
C LEU A 301 0.94 3.83 -13.36
N SER A 302 0.86 5.12 -13.65
CA SER A 302 0.81 5.62 -15.02
C SER A 302 2.08 5.15 -15.75
N GLY A 303 1.95 4.12 -16.59
CA GLY A 303 3.06 3.55 -17.37
C GLY A 303 3.34 2.06 -17.13
N SER A 304 3.33 1.58 -15.88
CA SER A 304 3.59 0.16 -15.57
C SER A 304 2.39 -0.75 -15.84
N LYS A 305 1.19 -0.16 -15.94
CA LYS A 305 -0.08 -0.90 -16.01
C LYS A 305 -0.23 -1.94 -14.87
N GLY A 306 0.42 -1.71 -13.73
CA GLY A 306 0.60 -2.74 -12.70
C GLY A 306 1.56 -2.34 -11.57
N VAL A 307 2.23 -3.33 -10.99
CA VAL A 307 3.24 -3.16 -9.92
C VAL A 307 4.53 -2.49 -10.43
N GLY A 308 5.12 -1.57 -9.67
CA GLY A 308 6.45 -1.02 -9.98
C GLY A 308 6.82 0.27 -9.23
N TYR A 309 7.76 1.03 -9.79
CA TYR A 309 8.21 2.33 -9.28
C TYR A 309 7.44 3.50 -9.89
N GLY A 310 6.86 4.33 -9.03
CA GLY A 310 6.16 5.56 -9.36
C GLY A 310 6.85 6.79 -8.80
N GLN A 311 6.45 7.96 -9.28
CA GLN A 311 6.86 9.23 -8.71
C GLN A 311 5.82 10.32 -8.94
N GLY A 312 5.76 11.29 -8.05
CA GLY A 312 4.85 12.43 -8.15
C GLY A 312 5.33 13.63 -7.34
N LYS A 313 5.09 14.83 -7.88
CA LYS A 313 5.38 16.10 -7.21
C LYS A 313 4.24 16.52 -6.29
N PHE A 314 4.58 17.29 -5.26
CA PHE A 314 3.60 17.91 -4.39
C PHE A 314 2.93 19.10 -5.06
N SER A 315 1.62 19.25 -4.84
CA SER A 315 0.80 20.31 -5.41
C SER A 315 1.27 21.70 -5.02
N ASP A 316 1.80 21.88 -3.81
CA ASP A 316 2.38 23.12 -3.31
C ASP A 316 3.69 23.52 -4.01
N THR A 317 4.28 22.60 -4.79
CA THR A 317 5.51 22.81 -5.58
C THR A 317 5.31 22.55 -7.07
N ASN A 318 4.07 22.31 -7.51
CA ASN A 318 3.74 21.88 -8.87
C ASN A 318 2.48 22.57 -9.41
N GLY A 319 2.43 23.90 -9.27
CA GLY A 319 1.35 24.72 -9.84
C GLY A 319 -0.05 24.35 -9.34
N GLY A 320 -0.16 23.88 -8.09
CA GLY A 320 -1.43 23.47 -7.49
C GLY A 320 -1.96 22.10 -7.93
N ARG A 321 -1.16 21.28 -8.64
CA ARG A 321 -1.56 19.95 -9.12
C ARG A 321 -0.63 18.86 -8.59
N GLY A 322 -1.19 17.70 -8.25
CA GLY A 322 -0.40 16.52 -7.87
C GLY A 322 -0.74 16.03 -6.47
N ILE A 323 0.28 15.59 -5.74
CA ILE A 323 0.13 14.99 -4.42
C ILE A 323 -0.10 16.09 -3.38
N ILE A 324 -1.12 15.95 -2.54
CA ILE A 324 -1.38 16.90 -1.46
C ILE A 324 -0.43 16.58 -0.30
N ARG A 325 0.62 17.37 -0.09
CA ARG A 325 1.63 17.09 0.97
C ARG A 325 1.02 16.88 2.36
N LYS A 326 0.00 17.65 2.70
CA LYS A 326 -0.67 17.57 4.02
C LYS A 326 -1.53 16.33 4.21
N SER A 327 -1.83 15.56 3.15
CA SER A 327 -2.60 14.32 3.25
C SER A 327 -1.71 13.08 3.41
N LEU A 328 -0.38 13.23 3.44
CA LEU A 328 0.51 12.10 3.65
C LEU A 328 0.21 11.41 4.98
N ARG A 329 -0.03 10.10 4.92
CA ARG A 329 -0.23 9.21 6.06
C ARG A 329 0.92 8.21 6.06
N LEU A 330 1.96 8.55 6.79
CA LEU A 330 3.23 7.81 6.85
C LEU A 330 3.26 6.94 8.11
N ALA A 331 3.76 5.71 7.99
CA ALA A 331 3.99 4.85 9.14
C ALA A 331 5.16 3.91 8.95
N ARG A 332 5.81 3.63 10.08
CA ARG A 332 6.88 2.65 10.21
C ARG A 332 6.42 1.53 11.14
N VAL A 333 6.60 0.30 10.69
CA VAL A 333 6.54 -0.86 11.60
C VAL A 333 7.89 -0.93 12.33
N GLY A 334 7.85 -0.74 13.64
CA GLY A 334 9.04 -0.66 14.48
C GLY A 334 9.67 -2.04 14.74
N ALA A 335 10.69 -2.04 15.60
CA ALA A 335 11.29 -3.28 16.08
C ALA A 335 10.33 -4.06 16.96
N ILE A 336 10.47 -5.40 16.91
CA ILE A 336 9.63 -6.34 17.67
C ILE A 336 9.68 -6.03 19.18
N LYS A 337 10.86 -5.67 19.70
CA LYS A 337 11.06 -5.31 21.12
C LYS A 337 10.26 -4.08 21.56
N ASP A 338 9.86 -3.23 20.62
CA ASP A 338 9.18 -1.96 20.88
C ASP A 338 7.67 -2.07 20.62
N TYR A 339 7.17 -3.27 20.31
CA TYR A 339 5.75 -3.52 20.13
C TYR A 339 4.98 -3.27 21.42
N LYS A 340 3.81 -2.66 21.27
CA LYS A 340 2.93 -2.31 22.38
C LYS A 340 1.74 -3.26 22.43
N PRO A 341 1.28 -3.66 23.63
CA PRO A 341 -0.03 -4.28 23.75
C PRO A 341 -1.12 -3.39 23.16
N PHE A 342 -2.14 -3.98 22.57
CA PHE A 342 -3.30 -3.25 22.02
C PHE A 342 -4.60 -3.73 22.66
N ASN A 343 -5.57 -2.82 22.78
CA ASN A 343 -6.88 -3.10 23.35
C ASN A 343 -7.94 -3.22 22.24
N ARG A 344 -8.41 -4.45 21.98
CA ARG A 344 -9.44 -4.71 20.96
C ARG A 344 -10.74 -3.92 21.17
N ALA A 345 -11.06 -3.57 22.42
CA ALA A 345 -12.27 -2.81 22.73
C ALA A 345 -12.19 -1.34 22.27
N GLU A 346 -10.98 -0.81 22.09
CA GLU A 346 -10.74 0.57 21.62
C GLU A 346 -10.55 0.66 20.11
N ILE A 347 -10.35 -0.48 19.44
CA ILE A 347 -10.14 -0.56 18.00
C ILE A 347 -11.50 -0.72 17.31
N PRO A 348 -11.94 0.25 16.49
CA PRO A 348 -13.20 0.13 15.78
C PRO A 348 -13.25 -1.13 14.91
N GLN A 349 -14.30 -1.92 15.07
CA GLN A 349 -14.52 -3.08 14.24
C GLN A 349 -15.15 -2.66 12.91
N ARG A 350 -14.57 -3.13 11.82
CA ARG A 350 -15.07 -2.96 10.46
C ARG A 350 -15.73 -4.27 10.04
N ASN A 351 -16.89 -4.15 9.41
CA ASN A 351 -17.68 -5.27 8.90
C ASN A 351 -18.05 -5.01 7.43
N ALA A 352 -17.17 -4.36 6.68
CA ALA A 352 -17.43 -3.97 5.29
C ALA A 352 -17.65 -5.19 4.39
N TYR A 353 -16.98 -6.30 4.69
CA TYR A 353 -17.17 -7.59 4.03
C TYR A 353 -16.94 -8.72 5.03
N ALA A 354 -17.63 -9.84 4.79
CA ALA A 354 -17.53 -10.98 5.69
C ALA A 354 -16.16 -11.67 5.49
N PRO A 355 -15.56 -12.21 6.57
CA PRO A 355 -14.35 -13.03 6.46
C PRO A 355 -14.60 -14.37 5.77
N THR A 356 -15.77 -14.56 5.12
CA THR A 356 -16.31 -15.83 4.62
C THR A 356 -15.24 -16.62 3.89
N GLN A 357 -14.63 -17.53 4.62
CA GLN A 357 -13.97 -18.69 4.05
C GLN A 357 -15.08 -19.62 3.56
N PRO A 358 -14.87 -20.43 2.53
CA PRO A 358 -15.67 -21.64 2.41
C PRO A 358 -15.57 -22.41 3.73
N ASP A 359 -16.67 -23.02 4.18
CA ASP A 359 -16.72 -23.84 5.42
C ASP A 359 -15.72 -25.02 5.40
N ARG A 360 -15.06 -25.26 4.26
CA ARG A 360 -14.01 -26.25 4.05
C ARG A 360 -13.09 -25.82 2.90
N VAL A 361 -11.82 -25.57 3.18
CA VAL A 361 -10.77 -25.53 2.14
C VAL A 361 -10.37 -26.97 1.84
N VAL A 362 -10.87 -27.54 0.74
CA VAL A 362 -10.42 -28.85 0.25
C VAL A 362 -9.31 -28.62 -0.76
N TYR A 363 -8.08 -28.96 -0.40
CA TYR A 363 -7.01 -29.09 -1.38
C TYR A 363 -7.33 -30.29 -2.28
N LEU A 364 -7.72 -30.02 -3.52
CA LEU A 364 -7.70 -31.05 -4.56
C LEU A 364 -6.23 -31.26 -4.95
N PRO A 365 -5.72 -32.51 -4.94
CA PRO A 365 -4.38 -32.77 -5.45
C PRO A 365 -4.26 -32.28 -6.91
N ALA A 366 -3.05 -31.86 -7.29
CA ALA A 366 -2.78 -31.42 -8.66
C ALA A 366 -3.32 -32.45 -9.66
N PRO A 367 -3.94 -32.01 -10.78
CA PRO A 367 -4.40 -32.94 -11.81
C PRO A 367 -3.21 -33.78 -12.24
N ALA A 368 -3.33 -35.10 -12.10
CA ALA A 368 -2.30 -36.02 -12.56
C ALA A 368 -2.04 -35.74 -14.05
N THR A 369 -0.82 -35.34 -14.39
CA THR A 369 -0.38 -35.22 -15.78
C THR A 369 -0.54 -36.59 -16.43
N THR A 370 -1.61 -36.75 -17.21
CA THR A 370 -1.75 -37.89 -18.11
C THR A 370 -0.67 -37.76 -19.16
N THR A 371 0.46 -38.45 -18.94
CA THR A 371 1.40 -38.74 -20.01
C THR A 371 0.65 -39.57 -21.04
N SER A 372 0.25 -38.94 -22.15
CA SER A 372 -0.25 -39.67 -23.31
C SER A 372 0.92 -40.48 -23.86
N SER A 373 1.00 -41.75 -23.49
CA SER A 373 1.82 -42.71 -24.19
C SER A 373 1.22 -42.89 -25.58
N GLY A 374 1.81 -42.21 -26.56
CA GLY A 374 1.51 -42.45 -27.97
C GLY A 374 1.77 -43.91 -28.30
N LYS A 375 0.79 -44.54 -28.94
CA LYS A 375 0.97 -45.71 -29.80
C LYS A 375 0.80 -45.26 -31.24
#